data_AF-A0A356HZD3-F1
#
_entry.id   AF-A0A356HZD3-F1
#
_cell.length_a   1.000
_cell.length_b   1.000
_cell.length_c   1.000
_cell.angle_alpha   90.00
_cell.angle_beta   90.00
_cell.angle_gamma   90.00
#
_symmetry.space_group_name_H-M   'P 1'
#
loop_
_entity.id
_entity.type
_entity.pdbx_description
1 polymer ?
#
loop_
_entity_poly.entity_id
_entity_poly.type
_entity_poly.pdbx_seq_one_letter_code
_entity_poly.pdbx_strand_id
1 'polypeptide(L)'
;MFFIEQKAVPSQDVELFPLNLTVIFSLECRVAYCKIRTACHPNLTGQFMCSLYNSIFKLTSITLIIIILNNFKIIRRLTMRCLVMVLFVSLALAGNLYASEKEHAAPAELNQCIGAGPQAPRDIDSLTGSNPVIFEAAPAIKDMNLCNIHFHRNAEHKSAEYSTFVEDGSNSGWACKEPAAGRLSEKHAEHNGCSGIAEGDTIEVHWVHTTCDINTHGVKPLGGGLNACMTTMCPNPQLRVVAQVFVLEKNGELKFSESPIVHNDPTVVYTGSTTGTTWNNHHCSPLQVTWDVKKTCDTLDIDDFSKWCSTNKYKDNHAHGVRELVTPESLLSKIGK
;
A
#
# COMPACT_ATOMS: atom_id res chain seq x y z
N MET A 1 -9.12 -65.73 -18.85
CA MET A 1 -10.16 -66.16 -19.81
C MET A 1 -10.52 -64.93 -20.64
N PHE A 2 -10.37 -65.06 -21.96
CA PHE A 2 -10.61 -64.10 -23.05
C PHE A 2 -9.67 -62.89 -23.23
N PHE A 3 -8.78 -63.06 -24.21
CA PHE A 3 -8.29 -62.04 -25.14
C PHE A 3 -9.46 -61.39 -25.91
N ILE A 4 -9.28 -60.15 -26.38
CA ILE A 4 -9.31 -59.80 -27.82
C ILE A 4 -8.55 -58.47 -27.99
N GLU A 5 -7.52 -58.53 -28.84
CA GLU A 5 -6.81 -57.41 -29.47
C GLU A 5 -7.71 -56.70 -30.49
N GLN A 6 -7.53 -55.38 -30.67
CA GLN A 6 -7.37 -54.82 -32.02
C GLN A 6 -6.31 -53.71 -32.00
N LYS A 7 -5.21 -53.98 -32.72
CA LYS A 7 -4.23 -53.01 -33.22
C LYS A 7 -4.68 -52.45 -34.56
N ALA A 8 -4.22 -51.22 -34.83
CA ALA A 8 -3.64 -50.70 -36.10
C ALA A 8 -4.28 -49.35 -36.54
N VAL A 9 -3.60 -48.32 -37.07
CA VAL A 9 -2.20 -47.92 -37.37
C VAL A 9 -2.28 -46.45 -37.86
N PRO A 10 -1.18 -45.68 -37.97
CA PRO A 10 -1.12 -44.21 -37.87
C PRO A 10 -0.89 -43.51 -39.22
N SER A 11 -1.11 -42.18 -39.27
CA SER A 11 -0.51 -41.22 -40.21
C SER A 11 -1.16 -39.85 -39.95
N GLN A 12 -0.53 -38.68 -40.04
CA GLN A 12 0.82 -38.23 -40.30
C GLN A 12 0.81 -36.73 -39.96
N ASP A 13 1.93 -36.22 -39.46
CA ASP A 13 2.22 -34.80 -39.28
C ASP A 13 2.02 -34.00 -40.57
N VAL A 14 1.47 -32.78 -40.49
CA VAL A 14 1.97 -31.62 -41.26
C VAL A 14 1.76 -30.35 -40.44
N GLU A 15 2.82 -29.92 -39.74
CA GLU A 15 3.11 -28.50 -39.56
C GLU A 15 3.44 -27.87 -40.93
N LEU A 16 2.99 -26.63 -41.16
CA LEU A 16 3.80 -25.52 -41.69
C LEU A 16 2.93 -24.26 -41.85
N PHE A 17 3.05 -23.36 -40.86
CA PHE A 17 3.42 -21.92 -40.96
C PHE A 17 2.72 -20.97 -41.97
N PRO A 18 2.81 -19.63 -41.78
CA PRO A 18 1.72 -18.68 -41.94
C PRO A 18 2.04 -17.67 -43.06
N LEU A 19 1.42 -16.47 -43.00
CA LEU A 19 1.64 -15.27 -43.82
C LEU A 19 0.81 -15.29 -45.13
N ASN A 20 0.17 -14.22 -45.57
CA ASN A 20 0.44 -12.82 -45.29
C ASN A 20 -0.81 -11.96 -45.56
N LEU A 21 -0.84 -10.85 -44.83
CA LEU A 21 -1.72 -9.71 -45.06
C LEU A 21 -1.39 -9.07 -46.42
N THR A 22 -2.41 -8.40 -46.97
CA THR A 22 -2.33 -7.35 -48.02
C THR A 22 -2.52 -7.83 -49.46
N VAL A 23 -3.22 -6.98 -50.24
CA VAL A 23 -3.36 -6.92 -51.71
C VAL A 23 -4.64 -7.59 -52.25
N ILE A 24 -5.54 -6.96 -53.01
CA ILE A 24 -5.69 -5.61 -53.55
C ILE A 24 -7.18 -5.49 -53.99
N PHE A 25 -7.69 -4.26 -53.96
CA PHE A 25 -8.88 -3.78 -54.68
C PHE A 25 -9.10 -4.42 -56.06
N SER A 26 -10.33 -4.82 -56.36
CA SER A 26 -11.00 -4.69 -57.67
C SER A 26 -11.92 -5.88 -57.89
N LEU A 27 -13.22 -5.66 -57.79
CA LEU A 27 -14.15 -6.23 -58.74
C LEU A 27 -15.26 -5.23 -58.95
N GLU A 28 -14.91 -4.28 -59.81
CA GLU A 28 -15.74 -3.64 -60.82
C GLU A 28 -17.26 -3.72 -60.58
N CYS A 29 -17.80 -2.56 -60.20
CA CYS A 29 -19.01 -2.03 -60.80
C CYS A 29 -18.91 -2.15 -62.33
N ARG A 30 -19.23 -3.33 -62.88
CA ARG A 30 -19.68 -3.41 -64.26
C ARG A 30 -21.10 -2.87 -64.29
N VAL A 31 -21.13 -1.55 -64.46
CA VAL A 31 -22.22 -0.82 -65.10
C VAL A 31 -22.62 -1.64 -66.31
N ALA A 32 -23.70 -2.41 -66.18
CA ALA A 32 -24.39 -2.99 -67.31
C ALA A 32 -24.95 -1.80 -68.11
N TYR A 33 -24.13 -1.31 -69.04
CA TYR A 33 -24.56 -0.51 -70.16
C TYR A 33 -25.54 -1.37 -70.97
N CYS A 34 -26.80 -1.37 -70.55
CA CYS A 34 -27.87 -1.97 -71.34
C CYS A 34 -28.05 -1.07 -72.56
N LYS A 35 -27.45 -1.51 -73.66
CA LYS A 35 -27.60 -0.98 -75.00
C LYS A 35 -29.03 -1.27 -75.49
N ILE A 36 -30.03 -0.59 -74.93
CA ILE A 36 -31.37 -0.51 -75.51
C ILE A 36 -31.34 0.65 -76.51
N ARG A 37 -30.67 0.44 -77.64
CA ARG A 37 -31.07 1.13 -78.86
C ARG A 37 -32.20 0.29 -79.46
N THR A 38 -33.22 1.00 -79.93
CA THR A 38 -34.36 0.54 -80.75
C THR A 38 -35.40 -0.34 -80.06
N ALA A 39 -36.32 0.29 -79.32
CA ALA A 39 -37.76 0.28 -79.60
C ALA A 39 -38.57 0.98 -78.47
N CYS A 40 -38.49 2.32 -78.37
CA CYS A 40 -39.53 3.11 -77.71
C CYS A 40 -40.13 4.08 -78.74
N HIS A 41 -41.28 3.70 -79.28
CA HIS A 41 -42.17 4.57 -80.05
C HIS A 41 -42.71 5.70 -79.15
N PRO A 42 -43.08 6.88 -79.68
CA PRO A 42 -43.46 8.02 -78.87
C PRO A 42 -44.93 7.91 -78.48
N ASN A 43 -45.19 7.36 -77.30
CA ASN A 43 -46.45 7.54 -76.58
C ASN A 43 -46.12 7.73 -75.09
N LEU A 44 -46.83 8.66 -74.41
CA LEU A 44 -46.58 9.08 -73.02
C LEU A 44 -46.50 7.94 -71.99
N THR A 45 -47.01 6.76 -72.33
CA THR A 45 -47.01 5.55 -71.49
C THR A 45 -45.63 4.88 -71.38
N GLY A 46 -44.75 4.99 -72.38
CA GLY A 46 -43.43 4.33 -72.37
C GLY A 46 -42.39 5.01 -71.46
N GLN A 47 -42.42 6.34 -71.37
CA GLN A 47 -41.53 7.10 -70.46
C GLN A 47 -41.91 6.91 -68.99
N PHE A 48 -43.21 6.79 -68.69
CA PHE A 48 -43.70 6.49 -67.34
C PHE A 48 -43.26 5.10 -66.88
N MET A 49 -43.35 4.09 -67.74
CA MET A 49 -42.95 2.71 -67.41
C MET A 49 -41.44 2.60 -67.14
N CYS A 50 -40.59 3.34 -67.86
CA CYS A 50 -39.14 3.32 -67.66
C CYS A 50 -38.70 4.05 -66.37
N SER A 51 -39.38 5.14 -66.00
CA SER A 51 -39.17 5.87 -64.74
C SER A 51 -39.65 5.07 -63.52
N LEU A 52 -40.79 4.38 -63.67
CA LEU A 52 -41.34 3.50 -62.63
C LEU A 52 -40.42 2.28 -62.41
N TYR A 53 -39.90 1.67 -63.48
CA TYR A 53 -38.97 0.54 -63.39
C TYR A 53 -37.66 0.92 -62.70
N ASN A 54 -37.07 2.07 -63.03
CA ASN A 54 -35.87 2.58 -62.36
C ASN A 54 -36.11 2.94 -60.89
N SER A 55 -37.30 3.44 -60.55
CA SER A 55 -37.66 3.78 -59.17
C SER A 55 -37.91 2.54 -58.32
N ILE A 56 -38.60 1.53 -58.87
CA ILE A 56 -38.81 0.23 -58.23
C ILE A 56 -37.46 -0.51 -58.05
N PHE A 57 -36.58 -0.50 -59.06
CA PHE A 57 -35.27 -1.14 -58.98
C PHE A 57 -34.34 -0.47 -57.94
N LYS A 58 -34.44 0.86 -57.77
CA LYS A 58 -33.75 1.58 -56.69
C LYS A 58 -34.32 1.25 -55.31
N LEU A 59 -35.64 1.18 -55.16
CA LEU A 59 -36.27 0.81 -53.88
C LEU A 59 -35.96 -0.63 -53.47
N THR A 60 -35.99 -1.59 -54.40
CA THR A 60 -35.67 -2.99 -54.11
C THR A 60 -34.19 -3.16 -53.77
N SER A 61 -33.29 -2.45 -54.45
CA SER A 61 -31.85 -2.46 -54.14
C SER A 61 -31.53 -1.87 -52.77
N ILE A 62 -32.17 -0.76 -52.39
CA ILE A 62 -31.99 -0.14 -51.06
C ILE A 62 -32.53 -1.05 -49.96
N THR A 63 -33.70 -1.67 -50.17
CA THR A 63 -34.31 -2.59 -49.20
C THR A 63 -33.42 -3.83 -49.00
N LEU A 64 -32.85 -4.38 -50.08
CA LEU A 64 -31.93 -5.51 -50.01
C LEU A 64 -30.63 -5.15 -49.25
N ILE A 65 -30.07 -3.95 -49.48
CA ILE A 65 -28.89 -3.45 -48.77
C ILE A 65 -29.18 -3.28 -47.27
N ILE A 66 -30.34 -2.73 -46.89
CA ILE A 66 -30.73 -2.57 -45.49
C ILE A 66 -30.89 -3.94 -44.80
N ILE A 67 -31.50 -4.92 -45.49
CA ILE A 67 -31.64 -6.29 -44.98
C ILE A 67 -30.25 -6.94 -44.81
N ILE A 68 -29.33 -6.78 -45.77
CA ILE A 68 -27.97 -7.32 -45.67
C ILE A 68 -27.20 -6.67 -44.51
N LEU A 69 -27.29 -5.33 -44.36
CA LEU A 69 -26.62 -4.61 -43.27
C LEU A 69 -27.18 -4.96 -41.89
N ASN A 70 -28.50 -5.15 -41.77
CA ASN A 70 -29.12 -5.60 -40.51
C ASN A 70 -28.73 -7.05 -40.19
N ASN A 71 -28.72 -7.95 -41.18
CA ASN A 71 -28.22 -9.32 -40.98
C ASN A 71 -26.74 -9.32 -40.58
N PHE A 72 -25.89 -8.49 -41.19
CA PHE A 72 -24.48 -8.35 -40.77
C PHE A 72 -24.33 -7.84 -39.33
N LYS A 73 -25.15 -6.86 -38.90
CA LYS A 73 -25.14 -6.39 -37.50
C LYS A 73 -25.61 -7.47 -36.52
N ILE A 74 -26.63 -8.24 -36.88
CA ILE A 74 -27.16 -9.34 -36.07
C ILE A 74 -26.13 -10.48 -35.99
N ILE A 75 -25.56 -10.90 -37.12
CA ILE A 75 -24.48 -11.90 -37.17
C ILE A 75 -23.29 -11.44 -36.34
N ARG A 76 -22.86 -10.18 -36.46
CA ARG A 76 -21.74 -9.63 -35.67
C ARG A 76 -22.03 -9.54 -34.17
N ARG A 77 -23.29 -9.34 -33.77
CA ARG A 77 -23.72 -9.41 -32.36
C ARG A 77 -23.82 -10.83 -31.84
N LEU A 78 -24.28 -11.79 -32.65
CA LEU A 78 -24.32 -13.21 -32.28
C LEU A 78 -22.93 -13.83 -32.21
N THR A 79 -22.03 -13.52 -33.15
CA THR A 79 -20.64 -14.02 -33.14
C THR A 79 -19.86 -13.46 -31.97
N MET A 80 -20.03 -12.17 -31.62
CA MET A 80 -19.39 -11.58 -30.44
C MET A 80 -19.93 -12.18 -29.14
N ARG A 81 -21.24 -12.43 -29.03
CA ARG A 81 -21.84 -13.09 -27.85
C ARG A 81 -21.40 -14.55 -27.70
N CYS A 82 -21.29 -15.30 -28.80
CA CYS A 82 -20.75 -16.67 -28.76
C CYS A 82 -19.26 -16.66 -28.38
N LEU A 83 -18.46 -15.73 -28.91
CA LEU A 83 -17.04 -15.63 -28.58
C LEU A 83 -16.83 -15.33 -27.09
N VAL A 84 -17.63 -14.42 -26.52
CA VAL A 84 -17.57 -14.07 -25.09
C VAL A 84 -18.01 -15.25 -24.21
N MET A 85 -19.11 -15.95 -24.57
CA MET A 85 -19.55 -17.15 -23.84
C MET A 85 -18.51 -18.27 -23.88
N VAL A 86 -17.87 -18.51 -25.02
CA VAL A 86 -16.81 -19.53 -25.16
C VAL A 86 -15.59 -19.16 -24.32
N LEU A 87 -15.21 -17.88 -24.26
CA LEU A 87 -14.12 -17.40 -23.41
C LEU A 87 -14.42 -17.56 -21.90
N PHE A 88 -15.66 -17.30 -21.47
CA PHE A 88 -16.03 -17.47 -20.06
C PHE A 88 -16.10 -18.95 -19.62
N VAL A 89 -16.57 -19.85 -20.50
CA VAL A 89 -16.63 -21.29 -20.19
C VAL A 89 -15.23 -21.92 -20.18
N SER A 90 -14.33 -21.47 -21.07
CA SER A 90 -12.94 -21.96 -21.08
C SER A 90 -12.11 -21.45 -19.89
N LEU A 91 -12.37 -20.23 -19.39
CA LEU A 91 -11.75 -19.74 -18.14
C LEU A 91 -12.24 -20.51 -16.90
N ALA A 92 -13.53 -20.88 -16.86
CA ALA A 92 -14.10 -21.64 -15.75
C ALA A 92 -13.63 -23.11 -15.71
N LEU A 93 -13.37 -23.73 -16.87
CA LEU A 93 -12.78 -25.08 -16.93
C LEU A 93 -11.28 -25.08 -16.61
N ALA A 94 -10.54 -24.02 -17.01
CA ALA A 94 -9.13 -23.89 -16.66
C ALA A 94 -8.92 -23.69 -15.15
N GLY A 95 -9.82 -22.94 -14.47
CA GLY A 95 -9.74 -22.73 -13.02
C GLY A 95 -9.85 -24.01 -12.18
N ASN A 96 -10.57 -25.03 -12.67
CA ASN A 96 -10.82 -26.27 -11.92
C ASN A 96 -9.78 -27.39 -12.19
N LEU A 97 -8.88 -27.22 -13.17
CA LEU A 97 -7.81 -28.20 -13.48
C LEU A 97 -6.45 -27.83 -12.85
N TYR A 98 -6.32 -26.66 -12.22
CA TYR A 98 -5.13 -26.26 -11.46
C TYR A 98 -5.29 -26.43 -9.94
N ALA A 99 -6.43 -26.93 -9.46
CA ALA A 99 -6.65 -27.24 -8.06
C ALA A 99 -6.49 -28.75 -7.81
N SER A 100 -5.29 -29.28 -8.02
CA SER A 100 -4.87 -30.58 -7.52
C SER A 100 -3.63 -30.40 -6.66
N GLU A 101 -3.83 -30.65 -5.37
CA GLU A 101 -2.88 -30.86 -4.29
C GLU A 101 -1.39 -30.84 -4.68
N LYS A 102 -0.78 -29.67 -4.52
CA LYS A 102 0.45 -29.63 -3.74
C LYS A 102 0.12 -29.03 -2.40
N GLU A 103 0.20 -29.86 -1.37
CA GLU A 103 0.51 -29.45 -0.01
C GLU A 103 1.89 -28.75 -0.05
N HIS A 104 1.90 -27.53 -0.58
CA HIS A 104 2.94 -26.59 -0.31
C HIS A 104 2.75 -26.25 1.15
N ALA A 105 3.53 -26.90 2.02
CA ALA A 105 3.96 -26.27 3.25
C ALA A 105 4.15 -24.79 2.93
N ALA A 106 3.44 -23.91 3.65
CA ALA A 106 3.58 -22.47 3.51
C ALA A 106 5.07 -22.19 3.30
N PRO A 107 5.48 -21.42 2.28
CA PRO A 107 6.88 -21.07 2.14
C PRO A 107 7.29 -20.56 3.51
N ALA A 108 8.27 -21.21 4.14
CA ALA A 108 8.79 -20.79 5.43
C ALA A 108 8.92 -19.28 5.34
N GLU A 109 8.10 -18.55 6.11
CA GLU A 109 7.91 -17.09 6.04
C GLU A 109 9.22 -16.48 5.56
N LEU A 110 9.26 -16.03 4.29
CA LEU A 110 10.49 -15.51 3.72
C LEU A 110 10.83 -14.32 4.61
N ASN A 111 11.80 -14.50 5.52
CA ASN A 111 12.05 -13.52 6.56
C ASN A 111 12.35 -12.19 5.88
N GLN A 112 11.39 -11.26 5.92
CA GLN A 112 11.48 -9.99 5.21
C GLN A 112 12.46 -9.04 5.93
N CYS A 113 13.14 -9.52 6.96
CA CYS A 113 14.26 -8.87 7.60
C CYS A 113 15.63 -9.23 6.98
N ILE A 114 15.69 -10.10 5.97
CA ILE A 114 16.96 -10.37 5.28
C ILE A 114 17.47 -9.07 4.64
N GLY A 115 18.64 -8.61 5.09
CA GLY A 115 19.25 -7.36 4.63
C GLY A 115 18.66 -6.09 5.25
N ALA A 116 17.70 -6.20 6.18
CA ALA A 116 17.20 -5.06 6.92
C ALA A 116 18.27 -4.50 7.87
N GLY A 117 18.25 -3.19 8.04
CA GLY A 117 19.03 -2.51 9.07
C GLY A 117 18.62 -2.93 10.49
N PRO A 118 19.37 -2.46 11.51
CA PRO A 118 18.93 -2.54 12.89
C PRO A 118 17.49 -2.08 13.07
N GLN A 119 16.73 -2.76 13.93
CA GLN A 119 15.32 -2.51 14.18
C GLN A 119 15.11 -1.91 15.57
N ALA A 120 14.00 -1.19 15.72
CA ALA A 120 13.49 -0.61 16.97
C ALA A 120 12.01 -1.01 17.15
N PRO A 121 11.45 -0.97 18.39
CA PRO A 121 12.10 -0.56 19.63
C PRO A 121 12.87 -1.70 20.30
N ARG A 122 13.72 -1.39 21.29
CA ARG A 122 14.58 -2.37 21.98
C ARG A 122 14.70 -2.09 23.48
N ASP A 123 15.25 -3.06 24.20
CA ASP A 123 15.83 -2.81 25.52
C ASP A 123 17.11 -1.98 25.35
N ILE A 124 17.10 -0.76 25.90
CA ILE A 124 18.20 0.21 25.77
C ILE A 124 19.26 0.04 26.88
N ASP A 125 19.04 -0.83 27.86
CA ASP A 125 20.08 -1.25 28.81
C ASP A 125 20.93 -2.40 28.26
N SER A 126 20.40 -3.16 27.29
CA SER A 126 21.20 -4.13 26.55
C SER A 126 22.05 -3.43 25.49
N LEU A 127 23.37 -3.52 25.63
CA LEU A 127 24.32 -3.00 24.64
C LEU A 127 24.58 -3.96 23.47
N THR A 128 24.00 -5.17 23.50
CA THR A 128 24.29 -6.22 22.52
C THR A 128 23.59 -5.98 21.18
N GLY A 129 24.17 -6.51 20.12
CA GLY A 129 23.65 -6.37 18.76
C GLY A 129 24.68 -6.84 17.75
N SER A 130 24.21 -7.57 16.76
CA SER A 130 25.04 -8.22 15.73
C SER A 130 24.55 -7.97 14.32
N ASN A 131 23.57 -7.06 14.13
CA ASN A 131 23.15 -6.68 12.79
C ASN A 131 24.34 -6.08 12.01
N PRO A 132 24.69 -6.62 10.83
CA PRO A 132 25.88 -6.21 10.09
C PRO A 132 25.69 -4.91 9.28
N VAL A 133 24.44 -4.43 9.12
CA VAL A 133 24.13 -3.25 8.34
C VAL A 133 24.42 -2.00 9.17
N ILE A 134 25.30 -1.16 8.65
CA ILE A 134 25.70 0.12 9.25
C ILE A 134 25.28 1.24 8.30
N PHE A 135 24.69 2.29 8.85
CA PHE A 135 24.37 3.53 8.15
C PHE A 135 24.86 4.73 8.93
N GLU A 136 25.03 5.87 8.25
CA GLU A 136 25.50 7.09 8.88
C GLU A 136 24.48 7.62 9.88
N ALA A 137 24.91 7.80 11.13
CA ALA A 137 24.09 8.42 12.16
C ALA A 137 23.69 9.84 11.75
N ALA A 138 22.43 10.19 12.04
CA ALA A 138 21.91 11.51 11.74
C ALA A 138 22.63 12.61 12.56
N PRO A 139 22.76 13.84 12.03
CA PRO A 139 23.32 14.98 12.75
C PRO A 139 22.58 15.31 14.06
N ALA A 140 23.11 16.25 14.85
CA ALA A 140 22.40 16.75 16.02
C ALA A 140 21.11 17.48 15.62
N ILE A 141 20.09 17.47 16.50
CA ILE A 141 18.77 18.05 16.19
C ILE A 141 18.81 19.54 15.80
N LYS A 142 19.79 20.30 16.30
CA LYS A 142 20.00 21.72 15.96
C LYS A 142 20.34 21.95 14.47
N ASP A 143 20.83 20.91 13.80
CA ASP A 143 21.24 20.92 12.39
C ASP A 143 20.20 20.20 11.51
N MET A 144 19.01 19.92 12.05
CA MET A 144 17.93 19.16 11.38
C MET A 144 16.59 19.89 11.48
N ASN A 145 15.62 19.48 10.66
CA ASN A 145 14.27 20.02 10.69
C ASN A 145 13.33 19.12 11.51
N LEU A 146 12.63 19.68 12.50
CA LEU A 146 11.55 19.00 13.21
C LEU A 146 10.35 18.81 12.27
N CYS A 147 10.06 17.57 11.90
CA CYS A 147 9.05 17.21 10.91
C CYS A 147 7.76 16.64 11.53
N ASN A 148 7.87 16.01 12.70
CA ASN A 148 6.72 15.43 13.36
C ASN A 148 6.94 15.34 14.87
N ILE A 149 5.85 15.48 15.61
CA ILE A 149 5.76 15.09 17.01
C ILE A 149 4.54 14.17 17.13
N HIS A 150 4.73 13.04 17.79
CA HIS A 150 3.67 12.09 18.12
C HIS A 150 3.99 11.39 19.43
N PHE A 151 3.03 10.65 19.98
CA PHE A 151 3.23 9.95 21.24
C PHE A 151 2.57 8.58 21.25
N HIS A 152 3.19 7.66 21.96
CA HIS A 152 2.70 6.30 22.14
C HIS A 152 2.13 6.15 23.55
N ARG A 153 1.15 5.26 23.67
CA ARG A 153 0.73 4.80 24.98
C ARG A 153 1.76 3.81 25.51
N ASN A 154 2.20 4.03 26.74
CA ASN A 154 3.35 3.38 27.35
C ASN A 154 4.63 3.62 26.55
N ALA A 155 5.76 3.18 27.08
CA ALA A 155 7.03 3.23 26.37
C ALA A 155 7.11 2.12 25.32
N GLU A 156 7.59 2.48 24.14
CA GLU A 156 7.96 1.53 23.10
C GLU A 156 9.28 0.86 23.45
N HIS A 157 10.23 1.65 23.92
CA HIS A 157 11.50 1.18 24.43
C HIS A 157 11.33 0.57 25.82
N LYS A 158 12.32 -0.22 26.22
CA LYS A 158 12.45 -0.74 27.57
C LYS A 158 13.74 -0.23 28.21
N SER A 159 13.65 0.24 29.44
CA SER A 159 14.80 0.47 30.32
C SER A 159 14.50 -0.07 31.72
N ALA A 160 15.48 -0.05 32.61
CA ALA A 160 15.31 -0.39 34.01
C ALA A 160 14.21 0.46 34.69
N GLU A 161 14.10 1.75 34.32
CA GLU A 161 13.14 2.70 34.90
C GLU A 161 11.74 2.60 34.29
N TYR A 162 11.60 1.96 33.13
CA TYR A 162 10.31 1.61 32.52
C TYR A 162 10.36 0.17 31.99
N SER A 163 10.29 -0.77 32.93
CA SER A 163 10.47 -2.21 32.69
C SER A 163 9.25 -3.07 32.98
N THR A 164 8.15 -2.47 33.48
CA THR A 164 6.89 -3.20 33.70
C THR A 164 6.13 -3.32 32.39
N PHE A 165 6.05 -4.53 31.84
CA PHE A 165 5.20 -4.79 30.69
C PHE A 165 3.72 -4.67 31.08
N VAL A 166 2.94 -3.96 30.27
CA VAL A 166 1.54 -3.66 30.59
C VAL A 166 0.61 -4.79 30.18
N GLU A 167 0.40 -4.99 28.89
CA GLU A 167 -0.46 -6.04 28.33
C GLU A 167 -0.20 -6.23 26.84
N ASP A 168 -0.76 -7.28 26.25
CA ASP A 168 -0.71 -7.47 24.80
C ASP A 168 -1.75 -6.60 24.07
N GLY A 169 -1.52 -6.36 22.77
CA GLY A 169 -2.47 -5.68 21.90
C GLY A 169 -2.29 -4.17 21.84
N SER A 170 -3.40 -3.43 21.70
CA SER A 170 -3.38 -1.98 21.39
C SER A 170 -2.84 -1.10 22.52
N ASN A 171 -2.80 -1.62 23.75
CA ASN A 171 -2.26 -0.92 24.93
C ASN A 171 -0.91 -1.52 25.38
N SER A 172 -0.19 -2.17 24.48
CA SER A 172 1.11 -2.77 24.79
C SER A 172 2.20 -1.72 25.08
N GLY A 173 3.37 -2.21 25.49
CA GLY A 173 4.52 -1.38 25.85
C GLY A 173 4.87 -1.47 27.33
N TRP A 174 5.74 -0.57 27.77
CA TRP A 174 6.40 -0.60 29.07
C TRP A 174 6.02 0.60 29.92
N ALA A 175 5.72 0.38 31.20
CA ALA A 175 5.34 1.42 32.14
C ALA A 175 6.48 1.72 33.12
N CYS A 176 6.56 2.98 33.54
CA CYS A 176 7.50 3.44 34.58
C CYS A 176 7.17 2.89 35.97
N LYS A 177 5.89 2.60 36.20
CA LYS A 177 5.36 2.07 37.45
C LYS A 177 4.21 1.11 37.15
N GLU A 178 3.94 0.21 38.09
CA GLU A 178 2.78 -0.69 37.97
C GLU A 178 1.51 0.12 37.71
N PRO A 179 0.83 -0.16 36.59
CA PRO A 179 -0.36 0.60 36.26
C PRO A 179 -1.49 0.37 37.25
N ALA A 180 -2.13 1.45 37.70
CA ALA A 180 -3.27 1.34 38.63
C ALA A 180 -4.39 0.49 38.01
N ALA A 181 -5.01 -0.41 38.78
CA ALA A 181 -6.02 -1.36 38.28
C ALA A 181 -7.21 -0.69 37.54
N GLY A 182 -7.56 0.56 37.91
CA GLY A 182 -8.59 1.35 37.23
C GLY A 182 -8.22 1.79 35.80
N ARG A 183 -6.92 2.01 35.54
CA ARG A 183 -6.35 2.47 34.27
C ARG A 183 -6.60 1.50 33.10
N LEU A 184 -6.67 0.20 33.39
CA LEU A 184 -6.96 -0.85 32.41
C LEU A 184 -8.48 -1.05 32.21
N SER A 185 -9.30 -0.58 33.15
CA SER A 185 -10.75 -0.79 33.18
C SER A 185 -11.56 0.37 32.61
N GLU A 186 -11.01 1.58 32.63
CA GLU A 186 -11.63 2.73 31.98
C GLU A 186 -11.46 2.59 30.47
N LYS A 187 -12.56 2.77 29.72
CA LYS A 187 -12.49 3.01 28.28
C LYS A 187 -11.76 4.34 28.09
N HIS A 188 -10.43 4.26 28.03
CA HIS A 188 -9.46 5.26 27.61
C HIS A 188 -10.10 6.52 27.06
N ALA A 189 -10.39 7.44 27.98
CA ALA A 189 -11.21 8.60 27.71
C ALA A 189 -10.46 9.59 26.81
N GLU A 190 -11.23 10.42 26.12
CA GLU A 190 -10.72 11.68 25.59
C GLU A 190 -10.50 12.62 26.78
N HIS A 191 -9.25 13.01 27.05
CA HIS A 191 -8.91 14.04 28.03
C HIS A 191 -8.58 15.34 27.30
N ASN A 192 -9.55 16.27 27.28
CA ASN A 192 -9.38 17.61 26.70
C ASN A 192 -8.76 17.60 25.27
N GLY A 193 -9.24 16.68 24.41
CA GLY A 193 -8.81 16.56 23.01
C GLY A 193 -7.60 15.65 22.75
N CYS A 194 -6.97 15.06 23.78
CA CYS A 194 -6.13 13.87 23.60
C CYS A 194 -6.98 12.61 23.83
N SER A 195 -6.97 11.67 22.89
CA SER A 195 -7.57 10.35 23.07
C SER A 195 -6.54 9.33 23.54
N GLY A 196 -6.98 8.34 24.32
CA GLY A 196 -6.10 7.23 24.68
C GLY A 196 -5.10 7.58 25.78
N ILE A 197 -5.42 8.52 26.68
CA ILE A 197 -4.61 8.85 27.85
C ILE A 197 -5.47 9.01 29.10
N ALA A 198 -4.88 8.77 30.25
CA ALA A 198 -5.47 9.01 31.57
C ALA A 198 -4.40 9.45 32.57
N GLU A 199 -4.82 10.03 33.69
CA GLU A 199 -3.94 10.32 34.81
C GLU A 199 -3.31 9.01 35.32
N GLY A 200 -1.98 9.02 35.51
CA GLY A 200 -1.16 7.88 35.87
C GLY A 200 -0.66 7.04 34.69
N ASP A 201 -1.07 7.33 33.45
CA ASP A 201 -0.52 6.64 32.27
C ASP A 201 0.96 6.95 32.08
N THR A 202 1.72 5.93 31.65
CA THR A 202 3.02 6.16 31.01
C THR A 202 2.78 6.47 29.53
N ILE A 203 3.52 7.42 28.97
CA ILE A 203 3.58 7.71 27.53
C ILE A 203 5.03 7.87 27.10
N GLU A 204 5.31 7.60 25.83
CA GLU A 204 6.59 7.94 25.18
C GLU A 204 6.32 8.93 24.05
N VAL A 205 6.97 10.09 24.12
CA VAL A 205 6.83 11.15 23.11
C VAL A 205 8.04 11.15 22.18
N HIS A 206 7.78 11.26 20.89
CA HIS A 206 8.79 11.31 19.84
C HIS A 206 8.85 12.69 19.20
N TRP A 207 10.03 13.30 19.20
CA TRP A 207 10.35 14.43 18.34
C TRP A 207 11.18 13.94 17.16
N VAL A 208 10.54 13.87 16.00
CA VAL A 208 11.13 13.32 14.78
C VAL A 208 11.75 14.44 13.96
N HIS A 209 13.02 14.26 13.62
CA HIS A 209 13.83 15.20 12.86
C HIS A 209 14.32 14.57 11.55
N THR A 210 14.43 15.41 10.53
CA THR A 210 14.87 15.03 9.18
C THR A 210 15.93 15.98 8.63
N THR A 211 16.83 15.46 7.80
CA THR A 211 17.72 16.29 6.97
C THR A 211 17.02 16.84 5.72
N CYS A 212 15.82 16.36 5.39
CA CYS A 212 15.05 16.96 4.29
C CYS A 212 14.68 18.40 4.62
N ASP A 213 14.71 19.26 3.61
CA ASP A 213 13.99 20.52 3.68
C ASP A 213 12.49 20.25 3.62
N ILE A 214 11.80 20.62 4.69
CA ILE A 214 10.33 20.54 4.84
C ILE A 214 9.70 21.90 5.15
N ASN A 215 10.51 22.95 5.23
CA ASN A 215 10.10 24.28 5.67
C ASN A 215 10.02 25.26 4.50
N THR A 216 10.71 24.99 3.38
CA THR A 216 10.61 25.82 2.19
C THR A 216 9.20 25.80 1.60
N HIS A 217 8.73 26.99 1.23
CA HIS A 217 7.41 27.17 0.63
C HIS A 217 7.22 26.30 -0.62
N GLY A 218 6.11 25.55 -0.66
CA GLY A 218 5.77 24.67 -1.78
C GLY A 218 6.27 23.23 -1.63
N VAL A 219 7.15 22.95 -0.66
CA VAL A 219 7.50 21.57 -0.31
C VAL A 219 6.30 20.91 0.38
N LYS A 220 5.98 19.68 -0.05
CA LYS A 220 4.91 18.88 0.53
C LYS A 220 5.49 17.59 1.10
N PRO A 221 5.29 17.32 2.40
CA PRO A 221 5.58 16.02 2.97
C PRO A 221 4.79 14.90 2.29
N LEU A 222 5.31 13.67 2.35
CA LEU A 222 4.65 12.50 1.75
C LEU A 222 3.43 12.02 2.54
N GLY A 223 3.31 12.36 3.84
CA GLY A 223 2.19 11.95 4.68
C GLY A 223 2.30 12.43 6.13
N GLY A 224 1.61 11.74 7.04
CA GLY A 224 1.73 11.92 8.50
C GLY A 224 2.74 10.97 9.14
N GLY A 225 2.91 11.05 10.46
CA GLY A 225 3.89 10.26 11.21
C GLY A 225 5.30 10.43 10.64
N LEU A 226 6.02 9.32 10.47
CA LEU A 226 7.38 9.35 9.89
C LEU A 226 7.41 9.78 8.41
N ASN A 227 6.30 9.63 7.66
CA ASN A 227 6.22 10.12 6.27
C ASN A 227 6.12 11.65 6.18
N ALA A 228 5.84 12.34 7.29
CA ALA A 228 5.93 13.80 7.36
C ALA A 228 7.38 14.30 7.22
N CYS A 229 8.34 13.41 7.38
CA CYS A 229 9.78 13.70 7.37
C CYS A 229 10.44 13.49 6.01
N MET A 230 9.67 13.11 4.99
CA MET A 230 10.15 12.79 3.64
C MET A 230 9.39 13.61 2.61
N THR A 231 10.04 13.83 1.46
CA THR A 231 9.44 14.52 0.31
C THR A 231 9.76 13.74 -0.96
N THR A 232 9.11 14.08 -2.07
CA THR A 232 9.42 13.45 -3.37
C THR A 232 10.86 13.69 -3.82
N MET A 233 11.45 14.81 -3.41
CA MET A 233 12.84 15.19 -3.73
C MET A 233 13.86 14.72 -2.68
N CYS A 234 13.37 14.23 -1.54
CA CYS A 234 14.19 13.74 -0.44
C CYS A 234 13.51 12.47 0.14
N PRO A 235 13.57 11.34 -0.58
CA PRO A 235 12.87 10.12 -0.20
C PRO A 235 13.62 9.27 0.84
N ASN A 236 14.91 9.54 1.06
CA ASN A 236 15.74 8.81 2.03
C ASN A 236 16.62 9.76 2.86
N PRO A 237 16.03 10.60 3.73
CA PRO A 237 16.78 11.44 4.64
C PRO A 237 17.50 10.63 5.73
N GLN A 238 18.43 11.30 6.41
CA GLN A 238 18.82 10.86 7.74
C GLN A 238 17.72 11.27 8.73
N LEU A 239 17.21 10.29 9.47
CA LEU A 239 16.17 10.48 10.47
C LEU A 239 16.76 10.40 11.86
N ARG A 240 16.36 11.33 12.74
CA ARG A 240 16.65 11.27 14.17
C ARG A 240 15.34 11.32 14.96
N VAL A 241 15.18 10.45 15.93
CA VAL A 241 14.05 10.50 16.87
C VAL A 241 14.60 10.70 18.27
N VAL A 242 14.19 11.80 18.91
CA VAL A 242 14.39 11.98 20.35
C VAL A 242 13.16 11.43 21.04
N ALA A 243 13.35 10.47 21.94
CA ALA A 243 12.30 9.76 22.65
C ALA A 243 12.42 10.00 24.16
N GLN A 244 11.35 10.48 24.77
CA GLN A 244 11.29 10.73 26.21
C GLN A 244 10.02 10.10 26.80
N VAL A 245 10.18 9.47 27.96
CA VAL A 245 9.11 8.74 28.64
C VAL A 245 8.60 9.57 29.81
N PHE A 246 7.28 9.67 29.94
CA PHE A 246 6.61 10.45 30.96
C PHE A 246 5.52 9.66 31.65
N VAL A 247 5.31 9.95 32.93
CA VAL A 247 4.08 9.64 33.65
C VAL A 247 3.18 10.87 33.62
N LEU A 248 1.94 10.72 33.17
CA LEU A 248 0.96 11.79 33.13
C LEU A 248 0.34 12.00 34.51
N GLU A 249 0.48 13.20 35.07
CA GLU A 249 -0.06 13.54 36.40
C GLU A 249 -0.72 14.91 36.37
N LYS A 250 -1.70 15.14 37.26
CA LYS A 250 -2.20 16.50 37.49
C LYS A 250 -1.14 17.32 38.21
N ASN A 251 -0.85 18.52 37.72
CA ASN A 251 0.26 19.33 38.23
C ASN A 251 1.61 18.60 38.15
N GLY A 252 1.80 17.78 37.10
CA GLY A 252 3.10 17.20 36.79
C GLY A 252 4.19 18.28 36.71
N GLU A 253 5.41 17.91 37.08
CA GLU A 253 6.54 18.84 37.22
C GLU A 253 6.83 19.60 35.93
N LEU A 254 6.71 18.90 34.80
CA LEU A 254 7.03 19.43 33.48
C LEU A 254 5.77 19.86 32.73
N LYS A 255 5.95 20.87 31.88
CA LYS A 255 4.97 21.32 30.89
C LYS A 255 5.44 20.91 29.49
N PHE A 256 4.51 20.62 28.61
CA PHE A 256 4.81 20.11 27.29
C PHE A 256 5.39 21.21 26.38
N SER A 257 6.32 20.83 25.51
CA SER A 257 6.93 21.72 24.53
C SER A 257 7.20 20.99 23.21
N GLU A 258 7.13 21.73 22.10
CA GLU A 258 7.56 21.18 20.80
C GLU A 258 9.09 21.04 20.67
N SER A 259 9.85 21.44 21.68
CA SER A 259 11.26 21.07 21.83
C SER A 259 11.39 19.97 22.89
N PRO A 260 12.23 18.93 22.67
CA PRO A 260 12.53 17.95 23.69
C PRO A 260 12.98 18.63 24.99
N ILE A 261 12.56 18.09 26.13
CA ILE A 261 12.96 18.64 27.41
C ILE A 261 14.46 18.40 27.61
N VAL A 262 15.22 19.46 27.86
CA VAL A 262 16.64 19.35 28.14
C VAL A 262 16.81 18.75 29.53
N HIS A 263 17.52 17.63 29.62
CA HIS A 263 17.81 16.97 30.88
C HIS A 263 19.30 16.65 30.98
N ASN A 264 19.78 16.51 32.21
CA ASN A 264 21.14 16.03 32.49
C ASN A 264 21.22 14.50 32.56
N ASP A 265 20.08 13.83 32.52
CA ASP A 265 19.99 12.37 32.59
C ASP A 265 20.64 11.71 31.36
N PRO A 266 21.16 10.49 31.52
CA PRO A 266 21.73 9.74 30.40
C PRO A 266 20.65 9.45 29.34
N THR A 267 21.00 9.71 28.08
CA THR A 267 20.32 9.13 26.92
C THR A 267 21.14 7.99 26.33
N VAL A 268 20.46 7.14 25.57
CA VAL A 268 21.08 6.10 24.75
C VAL A 268 20.88 6.46 23.29
N VAL A 269 21.99 6.68 22.58
CA VAL A 269 21.98 6.92 21.15
C VAL A 269 22.33 5.63 20.40
N TYR A 270 21.47 5.20 19.49
CA TYR A 270 21.66 3.97 18.73
C TYR A 270 21.00 4.03 17.34
N THR A 271 21.41 3.13 16.45
CA THR A 271 20.77 2.97 15.13
C THR A 271 19.67 1.92 15.18
N GLY A 272 18.51 2.24 14.64
CA GLY A 272 17.34 1.38 14.61
C GLY A 272 16.46 1.68 13.41
N SER A 273 15.17 1.36 13.55
CA SER A 273 14.16 1.56 12.51
C SER A 273 12.98 2.39 13.03
N THR A 274 11.92 2.51 12.22
CA THR A 274 10.62 2.93 12.76
C THR A 274 10.00 1.82 13.61
N THR A 275 9.12 2.21 14.52
CA THR A 275 8.40 1.37 15.48
C THR A 275 6.94 1.14 15.10
N GLY A 276 6.49 1.67 13.96
CA GLY A 276 5.10 1.55 13.51
C GLY A 276 4.60 0.11 13.50
N THR A 277 3.36 -0.09 13.95
CA THR A 277 2.73 -1.39 14.21
C THR A 277 2.51 -2.28 12.96
N THR A 278 2.78 -1.76 11.76
CA THR A 278 2.79 -2.56 10.51
C THR A 278 4.03 -3.44 10.36
N TRP A 279 5.08 -3.19 11.17
CA TRP A 279 6.34 -3.93 11.19
C TRP A 279 6.40 -4.84 12.41
N ASN A 280 7.17 -5.93 12.31
CA ASN A 280 7.41 -6.87 13.40
C ASN A 280 8.78 -7.56 13.23
N ASN A 281 9.08 -8.53 14.07
CA ASN A 281 10.38 -9.23 14.07
C ASN A 281 10.58 -10.21 12.89
N HIS A 282 9.61 -10.31 11.97
CA HIS A 282 9.64 -11.09 10.72
C HIS A 282 9.39 -10.23 9.46
N HIS A 283 8.75 -9.07 9.63
CA HIS A 283 8.50 -8.04 8.62
C HIS A 283 9.15 -6.74 9.08
N CYS A 284 10.42 -6.58 8.75
CA CYS A 284 11.24 -5.46 9.24
C CYS A 284 11.03 -4.19 8.44
N SER A 285 11.16 -3.06 9.13
CA SER A 285 11.10 -1.75 8.51
C SER A 285 12.37 -1.47 7.69
N PRO A 286 12.22 -0.86 6.49
CA PRO A 286 13.36 -0.45 5.68
C PRO A 286 13.99 0.87 6.15
N LEU A 287 13.33 1.60 7.07
CA LEU A 287 13.76 2.94 7.46
C LEU A 287 14.92 2.88 8.45
N GLN A 288 15.89 3.76 8.23
CA GLN A 288 17.09 3.90 9.04
C GLN A 288 16.94 5.11 9.96
N VAL A 289 16.89 4.87 11.26
CA VAL A 289 16.62 5.90 12.27
C VAL A 289 17.74 5.94 13.29
N THR A 290 18.26 7.13 13.57
CA THR A 290 19.09 7.38 14.76
C THR A 290 18.17 7.71 15.93
N TRP A 291 18.15 6.85 16.93
CA TRP A 291 17.38 7.06 18.15
C TRP A 291 18.23 7.74 19.21
N ASP A 292 17.61 8.62 19.99
CA ASP A 292 18.15 9.27 21.18
C ASP A 292 17.11 9.12 22.29
N VAL A 293 17.27 8.06 23.10
CA VAL A 293 16.22 7.61 24.03
C VAL A 293 16.61 7.90 25.47
N LYS A 294 15.76 8.63 26.19
CA LYS A 294 15.95 8.91 27.61
C LYS A 294 15.78 7.63 28.44
N LYS A 295 16.67 7.40 29.41
CA LYS A 295 16.61 6.20 30.26
C LYS A 295 15.63 6.26 31.43
N THR A 296 15.26 7.46 31.86
CA THR A 296 14.42 7.72 33.03
C THR A 296 13.05 8.22 32.62
N CYS A 297 12.10 8.16 33.56
CA CYS A 297 10.78 8.76 33.42
C CYS A 297 10.68 10.07 34.18
N ASP A 298 10.03 11.08 33.58
CA ASP A 298 9.64 12.31 34.29
C ASP A 298 8.13 12.37 34.50
N THR A 299 7.66 13.37 35.26
CA THR A 299 6.22 13.67 35.36
C THR A 299 5.84 14.82 34.43
N LEU A 300 4.80 14.61 33.62
CA LEU A 300 4.27 15.59 32.68
C LEU A 300 2.84 15.96 33.08
N ASP A 301 2.55 17.26 33.06
CA ASP A 301 1.21 17.74 33.35
C ASP A 301 0.21 17.34 32.26
N ILE A 302 -0.77 16.52 32.62
CA ILE A 302 -1.75 15.99 31.67
C ILE A 302 -2.65 17.06 31.07
N ASP A 303 -3.04 18.09 31.83
CA ASP A 303 -3.91 19.16 31.34
C ASP A 303 -3.19 20.07 30.36
N ASP A 304 -1.89 20.27 30.55
CA ASP A 304 -1.03 21.00 29.63
C ASP A 304 -0.76 20.20 28.34
N PHE A 305 -0.41 18.91 28.48
CA PHE A 305 -0.21 18.03 27.33
C PHE A 305 -1.46 17.93 26.45
N SER A 306 -2.65 17.84 27.06
CA SER A 306 -3.90 17.79 26.31
C SER A 306 -4.25 19.03 25.50
N LYS A 307 -3.80 20.22 25.93
CA LYS A 307 -3.94 21.44 25.13
C LYS A 307 -3.15 21.34 23.83
N TRP A 308 -1.98 20.69 23.87
CA TRP A 308 -1.18 20.47 22.68
C TRP A 308 -1.87 19.50 21.70
N CYS A 309 -2.45 18.38 22.15
CA CYS A 309 -3.22 17.48 21.27
C CYS A 309 -4.33 18.21 20.49
N SER A 310 -4.98 19.17 21.13
CA SER A 310 -6.08 19.93 20.53
C SER A 310 -5.64 20.95 19.45
N THR A 311 -4.37 21.37 19.45
CA THR A 311 -3.94 22.56 18.70
C THR A 311 -2.70 22.36 17.83
N ASN A 312 -2.02 21.23 17.95
CA ASN A 312 -0.77 21.00 17.24
C ASN A 312 -0.97 20.91 15.71
N LYS A 313 0.02 21.40 14.98
CA LYS A 313 0.04 21.40 13.50
C LYS A 313 0.14 20.00 12.89
N TYR A 314 0.60 19.01 13.66
CA TYR A 314 0.77 17.63 13.22
C TYR A 314 -0.56 16.85 13.19
N LYS A 315 -1.60 17.38 13.84
CA LYS A 315 -2.91 16.75 14.02
C LYS A 315 -2.80 15.42 14.77
N ASP A 316 -1.80 15.31 15.65
CA ASP A 316 -1.58 14.14 16.48
C ASP A 316 -2.34 14.32 17.79
N ASN A 317 -3.41 13.55 17.96
CA ASN A 317 -4.38 13.75 19.04
C ASN A 317 -4.77 12.46 19.75
N HIS A 318 -4.08 11.36 19.49
CA HIS A 318 -4.36 10.08 20.10
C HIS A 318 -3.08 9.29 20.32
N ALA A 319 -3.05 8.52 21.40
CA ALA A 319 -1.92 7.65 21.67
C ALA A 319 -1.79 6.57 20.58
N HIS A 320 -0.60 6.48 19.99
CA HIS A 320 -0.26 5.42 19.04
C HIS A 320 0.01 4.11 19.78
N GLY A 321 -0.26 3.00 19.09
CA GLY A 321 0.06 1.66 19.59
C GLY A 321 1.56 1.38 19.56
N VAL A 322 1.97 0.42 20.35
CA VAL A 322 3.35 -0.06 20.45
C VAL A 322 3.47 -1.41 19.74
N ARG A 323 4.59 -1.66 19.06
CA ARG A 323 4.89 -2.99 18.52
C ARG A 323 5.72 -3.81 19.50
N GLU A 324 5.80 -5.12 19.29
CA GLU A 324 6.66 -6.01 20.08
C GLU A 324 8.13 -5.54 20.07
N LEU A 325 8.77 -5.63 21.25
CA LEU A 325 10.18 -5.34 21.44
C LEU A 325 11.06 -6.22 20.52
N VAL A 326 12.10 -5.64 19.94
CA VAL A 326 13.11 -6.39 19.19
C VAL A 326 14.07 -7.05 20.16
N THR A 327 14.08 -8.38 20.14
CA THR A 327 14.97 -9.20 20.97
C THR A 327 16.06 -9.96 20.20
N PRO A 328 15.89 -10.36 18.92
CA PRO A 328 16.96 -11.05 18.21
C PRO A 328 18.16 -10.13 17.97
N GLU A 329 19.35 -10.52 18.46
CA GLU A 329 20.55 -9.69 18.32
C GLU A 329 20.91 -9.39 16.86
N SER A 330 20.56 -10.28 15.93
CA SER A 330 20.77 -10.08 14.49
C SER A 330 19.94 -8.93 13.91
N LEU A 331 18.91 -8.47 14.64
CA LEU A 331 18.10 -7.30 14.29
C LEU A 331 18.48 -6.07 15.13
N LEU A 332 19.45 -6.16 16.04
CA LEU A 332 19.85 -5.05 16.91
C LEU A 332 21.22 -4.50 16.50
N SER A 333 21.36 -3.19 16.58
CA SER A 333 22.66 -2.52 16.49
C SER A 333 23.44 -2.71 17.78
N LYS A 334 24.77 -2.65 17.69
CA LYS A 334 25.59 -2.56 18.90
C LYS A 334 25.54 -1.13 19.43
N ILE A 335 25.32 -0.97 20.73
CA ILE A 335 25.34 0.34 21.40
C ILE A 335 26.75 0.60 21.92
N GLY A 336 27.25 1.82 21.70
CA GLY A 336 28.54 2.27 22.25
C GLY A 336 28.52 2.26 23.77
N LYS A 337 29.67 1.95 24.39
CA LYS A 337 29.82 2.04 25.85
C LYS A 337 30.02 3.46 26.32
#